data_AF-A0A1R1X9F0-F1
#
_entry.id   AF-A0A1R1X9F0-F1
#
_cell.length_a   1.000
_cell.length_b   1.000
_cell.length_c   1.000
_cell.angle_alpha   90.00
_cell.angle_beta   90.00
_cell.angle_gamma   90.00
#
_symmetry.space_group_name_H-M   'P 1'
#
loop_
_entity.id
_entity.type
_entity.pdbx_description
1 polymer ?
#
loop_
_entity_poly.entity_id
_entity_poly.type
_entity_poly.pdbx_seq_one_letter_code
_entity_poly.pdbx_strand_id
1 'polypeptide(L)'
;SISATEHSVMTSYESELASITKSIQEYGDKFVSIVMDSYDYKNALENLLPAVKSVKLKMGGYLVIRPDSGDIVKTVLDGLKACDLVFGSELNELGYKVLNNCSVIQGDGVTFDVIHQILQSVEALGFSAQNVVFGMGGGLLQKVNRDTMSFATKLSMIESKSGVIRNIMKKPKTDSGKFSLPGAFKVYLEKDENGLEIPKVYPRDSISADHPEKNSSHSQTTDSKNILRIVYDNGPVPDIVWDDFDTIKQRIENQWASRPAFAKVLSDEIETLRR
;
A
#
# COMPACT_ATOMS: atom_id res chain seq x y z
N SER A 1 5.19 -12.73 -9.60
CA SER A 1 5.88 -13.68 -8.70
C SER A 1 7.15 -14.16 -9.38
N ILE A 2 8.10 -14.70 -8.62
CA ILE A 2 9.36 -15.28 -9.10
C ILE A 2 9.50 -16.70 -8.52
N SER A 3 10.42 -17.50 -9.05
CA SER A 3 10.79 -18.77 -8.41
C SER A 3 11.36 -18.48 -7.02
N ALA A 4 10.84 -19.14 -5.99
CA ALA A 4 11.25 -18.93 -4.62
C ALA A 4 11.26 -20.25 -3.85
N THR A 5 12.26 -20.46 -3.00
CA THR A 5 12.25 -21.60 -2.07
C THR A 5 11.50 -21.25 -0.79
N GLU A 6 11.03 -22.30 -0.12
CA GLU A 6 10.59 -22.27 1.27
C GLU A 6 11.43 -23.27 2.07
N HIS A 7 11.34 -23.23 3.41
CA HIS A 7 12.16 -24.09 4.25
C HIS A 7 12.00 -25.58 3.93
N SER A 8 10.80 -26.06 3.55
CA SER A 8 10.60 -27.48 3.19
C SER A 8 11.48 -27.92 2.02
N VAL A 9 11.64 -27.06 1.00
CA VAL A 9 12.54 -27.29 -0.14
C VAL A 9 13.98 -27.30 0.34
N MET A 10 14.38 -26.35 1.19
CA MET A 10 15.75 -26.26 1.71
C MET A 10 16.13 -27.50 2.53
N THR A 11 15.23 -27.95 3.42
CA THR A 11 15.49 -29.03 4.37
C THR A 11 15.29 -30.43 3.79
N SER A 12 14.76 -30.55 2.56
CA SER A 12 14.53 -31.84 1.90
C SER A 12 15.77 -32.41 1.19
N TYR A 13 16.82 -31.61 1.02
CA TYR A 13 18.09 -32.04 0.43
C TYR A 13 19.06 -32.54 1.51
N GLU A 14 20.06 -33.32 1.10
CA GLU A 14 21.09 -33.81 2.02
C GLU A 14 21.92 -32.71 2.68
N SER A 15 22.01 -31.54 2.06
CA SER A 15 22.62 -30.34 2.65
C SER A 15 22.01 -29.06 2.10
N GLU A 16 22.10 -27.98 2.86
CA GLU A 16 21.66 -26.65 2.42
C GLU A 16 22.40 -26.21 1.15
N LEU A 17 23.72 -26.49 1.04
CA LEU A 17 24.51 -26.22 -0.16
C LEU A 17 24.00 -26.95 -1.40
N ALA A 18 23.51 -28.18 -1.26
CA ALA A 18 22.92 -28.93 -2.36
C ALA A 18 21.61 -28.27 -2.82
N SER A 19 20.76 -27.82 -1.89
CA SER A 19 19.48 -27.15 -2.20
C SER A 19 19.66 -25.78 -2.86
N ILE A 20 20.33 -24.83 -2.19
CA ILE A 20 21.51 -24.15 -2.74
C ILE A 20 21.70 -24.14 -4.27
N THR A 21 22.69 -24.94 -4.63
CA THR A 21 23.20 -25.17 -5.97
C THR A 21 22.11 -25.60 -6.93
N LYS A 22 21.23 -26.52 -6.52
CA LYS A 22 20.17 -27.06 -7.38
C LYS A 22 19.14 -26.00 -7.75
N SER A 23 18.74 -25.16 -6.79
CA SER A 23 17.81 -24.05 -7.03
C SER A 23 18.39 -23.03 -8.01
N ILE A 24 19.68 -22.71 -7.89
CA ILE A 24 20.38 -21.82 -8.84
C ILE A 24 20.49 -22.45 -10.22
N GLN A 25 20.83 -23.75 -10.32
CA GLN A 25 20.93 -24.42 -11.61
C GLN A 25 19.60 -24.50 -12.37
N GLU A 26 18.48 -24.57 -11.65
CA GLU A 26 17.17 -24.74 -12.25
C GLU A 26 16.47 -23.42 -12.57
N TYR A 27 16.69 -22.38 -11.75
CA TYR A 27 15.95 -21.11 -11.86
C TYR A 27 16.84 -19.86 -11.92
N GLY A 28 18.16 -20.01 -11.82
CA GLY A 28 19.12 -18.92 -11.71
C GLY A 28 19.44 -18.22 -13.03
N ASP A 29 18.81 -18.58 -14.14
CA ASP A 29 18.82 -17.82 -15.41
C ASP A 29 17.87 -16.61 -15.38
N LYS A 30 16.99 -16.54 -14.37
CA LYS A 30 16.05 -15.45 -14.10
C LYS A 30 16.24 -14.93 -12.68
N PHE A 31 15.19 -14.39 -12.06
CA PHE A 31 15.16 -14.11 -10.62
C PHE A 31 14.82 -15.39 -9.85
N VAL A 32 15.66 -15.73 -8.87
CA VAL A 32 15.40 -16.80 -7.91
C VAL A 32 15.59 -16.30 -6.48
N SER A 33 14.56 -16.45 -5.64
CA SER A 33 14.65 -16.18 -4.20
C SER A 33 14.95 -17.46 -3.44
N ILE A 34 15.95 -17.43 -2.57
CA ILE A 34 16.34 -18.59 -1.77
C ILE A 34 16.31 -18.20 -0.30
N VAL A 35 15.53 -18.93 0.50
CA VAL A 35 15.58 -18.81 1.97
C VAL A 35 16.87 -19.45 2.47
N MET A 36 17.70 -18.68 3.18
CA MET A 36 19.09 -19.07 3.51
C MET A 36 19.36 -19.19 5.00
N ASP A 37 18.33 -19.16 5.83
CA ASP A 37 18.42 -19.29 7.29
C ASP A 37 17.70 -20.56 7.79
N SER A 38 17.74 -21.64 7.01
CA SER A 38 17.11 -22.90 7.43
C SER A 38 17.85 -23.58 8.59
N TYR A 39 19.15 -23.29 8.73
CA TYR A 39 20.00 -23.82 9.80
C TYR A 39 20.84 -22.74 10.48
N ASP A 40 21.71 -22.06 9.72
CA ASP A 40 22.60 -21.01 10.22
C ASP A 40 22.84 -19.98 9.12
N TYR A 41 22.13 -18.85 9.21
CA TYR A 41 22.23 -17.77 8.23
C TYR A 41 23.65 -17.21 8.12
N LYS A 42 24.41 -17.15 9.22
CA LYS A 42 25.78 -16.66 9.18
C LYS A 42 26.65 -17.60 8.37
N ASN A 43 26.57 -18.91 8.61
CA ASN A 43 27.28 -19.90 7.80
C ASN A 43 26.84 -19.87 6.33
N ALA A 44 25.54 -19.69 6.07
CA ALA A 44 25.03 -19.58 4.71
C ALA A 44 25.65 -18.40 3.95
N LEU A 45 25.78 -17.24 4.60
CA LEU A 45 26.40 -16.04 4.02
C LEU A 45 27.92 -16.15 3.90
N GLU A 46 28.62 -16.67 4.92
CA GLU A 46 30.08 -16.69 4.98
C GLU A 46 30.70 -17.84 4.18
N ASN A 47 30.02 -18.99 4.06
CA ASN A 47 30.59 -20.20 3.46
C ASN A 47 29.80 -20.70 2.25
N LEU A 48 28.47 -20.77 2.32
CA LEU A 48 27.67 -21.37 1.24
C LEU A 48 27.50 -20.44 0.05
N LEU A 49 27.22 -19.15 0.28
CA LEU A 49 27.06 -18.15 -0.76
C LEU A 49 28.32 -17.99 -1.63
N PRO A 50 29.56 -17.89 -1.07
CA PRO A 50 30.78 -17.94 -1.86
C PRO A 50 30.95 -19.25 -2.64
N ALA A 51 30.59 -20.39 -2.05
CA ALA A 51 30.75 -21.70 -2.68
C ALA A 51 29.89 -21.86 -3.95
N VAL A 52 28.73 -21.20 -4.03
CA VAL A 52 27.84 -21.23 -5.21
C VAL A 52 28.11 -20.10 -6.21
N LYS A 53 29.10 -19.23 -5.96
CA LYS A 53 29.39 -18.06 -6.82
C LYS A 53 29.60 -18.44 -8.28
N SER A 54 30.41 -19.46 -8.56
CA SER A 54 30.75 -19.88 -9.93
C SER A 54 29.52 -20.37 -10.69
N VAL A 55 28.67 -21.17 -10.03
CA VAL A 55 27.42 -21.67 -10.60
C VAL A 55 26.45 -20.52 -10.85
N LYS A 56 26.28 -19.61 -9.89
CA LYS A 56 25.43 -18.43 -10.03
C LYS A 56 25.86 -17.56 -11.22
N LEU A 57 27.15 -17.24 -11.31
CA LEU A 57 27.68 -16.43 -12.41
C LEU A 57 27.50 -17.10 -13.77
N LYS A 58 27.64 -18.43 -13.84
CA LYS A 58 27.38 -19.20 -15.07
C LYS A 58 25.93 -19.13 -15.52
N MET A 59 24.97 -19.11 -14.58
CA MET A 59 23.54 -19.03 -14.90
C MET A 59 23.14 -17.62 -15.36
N GLY A 60 23.80 -16.58 -14.87
CA GLY A 60 23.68 -15.22 -15.39
C GLY A 60 22.46 -14.43 -14.93
N GLY A 61 21.50 -15.05 -14.23
CA GLY A 61 20.35 -14.37 -13.64
C GLY A 61 20.65 -13.73 -12.27
N TYR A 62 19.59 -13.47 -11.52
CA TYR A 62 19.57 -12.63 -10.33
C TYR A 62 19.19 -13.45 -9.08
N LEU A 63 20.08 -13.46 -8.08
CA LEU A 63 19.85 -14.16 -6.81
C LEU A 63 19.26 -13.21 -5.77
N VAL A 64 18.16 -13.60 -5.13
CA VAL A 64 17.54 -12.85 -4.04
C VAL A 64 17.68 -13.66 -2.74
N ILE A 65 18.58 -13.24 -1.86
CA ILE A 65 18.77 -13.84 -0.55
C ILE A 65 17.57 -13.50 0.35
N ARG A 66 17.00 -14.49 1.03
CA ARG A 66 15.87 -14.27 1.94
C ARG A 66 16.19 -14.77 3.35
N PRO A 67 16.47 -13.88 4.31
CA PRO A 67 16.31 -14.21 5.73
C PRO A 67 14.82 -14.26 6.10
N ASP A 68 14.44 -15.15 7.01
CA ASP A 68 13.07 -15.32 7.51
C ASP A 68 13.01 -15.42 9.04
N SER A 69 14.11 -15.10 9.73
CA SER A 69 14.24 -15.12 11.18
C SER A 69 15.38 -14.20 11.67
N GLY A 70 15.43 -13.96 12.99
CA GLY A 70 16.48 -13.16 13.65
C GLY A 70 16.15 -11.67 13.76
N ASP A 71 17.17 -10.85 14.01
CA ASP A 71 17.01 -9.40 14.04
C ASP A 71 16.82 -8.87 12.62
N ILE A 72 15.61 -8.37 12.34
CA ILE A 72 15.13 -8.02 11.00
C ILE A 72 16.06 -7.03 10.27
N VAL A 73 16.56 -6.01 10.97
CA VAL A 73 17.45 -5.03 10.35
C VAL A 73 18.80 -5.66 10.09
N LYS A 74 19.39 -6.30 11.10
CA LYS A 74 20.73 -6.89 11.02
C LYS A 74 20.83 -7.94 9.92
N THR A 75 19.86 -8.84 9.79
CA THR A 75 19.92 -9.92 8.80
C THR A 75 19.85 -9.41 7.36
N VAL A 76 19.12 -8.31 7.11
CA VAL A 76 19.15 -7.62 5.82
C VAL A 76 20.54 -7.05 5.54
N LEU A 77 21.12 -6.31 6.49
CA LEU A 77 22.44 -5.69 6.30
C LEU A 77 23.55 -6.73 6.11
N ASP A 78 23.50 -7.84 6.83
CA ASP A 78 24.46 -8.93 6.69
C ASP A 78 24.35 -9.58 5.31
N GLY A 79 23.13 -9.79 4.80
CA GLY A 79 22.91 -10.29 3.44
C GLY A 79 23.46 -9.35 2.37
N LEU A 80 23.26 -8.04 2.52
CA LEU A 80 23.80 -7.03 1.59
C LEU A 80 25.34 -7.03 1.57
N LYS A 81 25.97 -7.06 2.75
CA LYS A 81 27.44 -7.13 2.87
C LYS A 81 27.99 -8.41 2.26
N ALA A 82 27.33 -9.54 2.46
CA ALA A 82 27.74 -10.81 1.88
C ALA A 82 27.60 -10.80 0.35
N CYS A 83 26.50 -10.30 -0.21
CA CYS A 83 26.37 -10.10 -1.65
C CYS A 83 27.48 -9.20 -2.21
N ASP A 84 27.80 -8.09 -1.54
CA ASP A 84 28.85 -7.15 -1.98
C ASP A 84 30.23 -7.83 -1.98
N LEU A 85 30.55 -8.57 -0.92
CA LEU A 85 31.80 -9.32 -0.80
C LEU A 85 31.93 -10.41 -1.88
N VAL A 86 30.84 -11.13 -2.16
CA VAL A 86 30.87 -12.27 -3.08
C VAL A 86 30.78 -11.85 -4.54
N PHE A 87 29.89 -10.93 -4.88
CA PHE A 87 29.56 -10.56 -6.26
C PHE A 87 30.03 -9.15 -6.66
N GLY A 88 30.36 -8.30 -5.70
CA GLY A 88 30.70 -6.90 -5.93
C GLY A 88 29.48 -6.00 -6.08
N SER A 89 29.75 -4.70 -6.21
CA SER A 89 28.78 -3.65 -6.46
C SER A 89 29.37 -2.54 -7.33
N GLU A 90 28.48 -1.72 -7.89
CA GLU A 90 28.80 -0.48 -8.59
C GLU A 90 28.08 0.70 -7.91
N LEU A 91 28.61 1.92 -8.01
CA LEU A 91 27.93 3.11 -7.50
C LEU A 91 26.92 3.61 -8.54
N ASN A 92 25.70 3.90 -8.12
CA ASN A 92 24.73 4.62 -8.95
C ASN A 92 25.04 6.12 -9.01
N GLU A 93 24.26 6.87 -9.79
CA GLU A 93 24.41 8.32 -9.98
C GLU A 93 24.30 9.14 -8.68
N LEU A 94 23.70 8.56 -7.64
CA LEU A 94 23.55 9.15 -6.31
C LEU A 94 24.68 8.75 -5.35
N GLY A 95 25.65 7.95 -5.78
CA GLY A 95 26.80 7.53 -4.98
C GLY A 95 26.54 6.35 -4.04
N TYR A 96 25.44 5.61 -4.23
CA TYR A 96 25.12 4.43 -3.42
C TYR A 96 25.44 3.12 -4.16
N LYS A 97 25.91 2.12 -3.42
CA LYS A 97 26.23 0.78 -3.95
C LYS A 97 24.99 0.04 -4.44
N VAL A 98 25.04 -0.46 -5.67
CA VAL A 98 24.08 -1.39 -6.27
C VAL A 98 24.79 -2.72 -6.50
N LEU A 99 24.27 -3.79 -5.93
CA LEU A 99 24.88 -5.12 -5.93
C LEU A 99 24.80 -5.78 -7.31
N ASN A 100 25.85 -6.53 -7.67
CA ASN A 100 25.91 -7.23 -8.95
C ASN A 100 25.04 -8.50 -8.96
N ASN A 101 23.86 -8.39 -9.57
CA ASN A 101 22.93 -9.52 -9.78
C ASN A 101 22.59 -10.26 -8.46
N CYS A 102 22.55 -9.55 -7.34
CA CYS A 102 22.25 -10.07 -6.00
C CYS A 102 21.40 -9.05 -5.24
N SER A 103 20.43 -9.48 -4.44
CA SER A 103 19.66 -8.58 -3.56
C SER A 103 19.18 -9.34 -2.34
N VAL A 104 18.55 -8.63 -1.41
CA VAL A 104 17.92 -9.22 -0.24
C VAL A 104 16.42 -8.96 -0.28
N ILE A 105 15.60 -9.95 0.07
CA ILE A 105 14.18 -9.77 0.36
C ILE A 105 13.91 -10.02 1.83
N GLN A 106 13.33 -9.04 2.53
CA GLN A 106 12.83 -9.22 3.89
C GLN A 106 11.34 -9.58 3.84
N GLY A 107 10.99 -10.80 4.28
CA GLY A 107 9.61 -11.29 4.31
C GLY A 107 9.01 -11.37 5.71
N ASP A 108 9.86 -11.55 6.74
CA ASP A 108 9.43 -11.71 8.12
C ASP A 108 9.25 -10.37 8.84
N GLY A 109 8.24 -10.28 9.71
CA GLY A 109 8.04 -9.13 10.60
C GLY A 109 7.86 -7.76 9.94
N VAL A 110 7.63 -7.71 8.62
CA VAL A 110 7.56 -6.43 7.88
C VAL A 110 6.36 -5.61 8.31
N THR A 111 6.63 -4.37 8.68
CA THR A 111 5.65 -3.30 8.96
C THR A 111 6.13 -1.99 8.34
N PHE A 112 5.28 -0.97 8.31
CA PHE A 112 5.67 0.37 7.85
C PHE A 112 6.91 0.92 8.60
N ASP A 113 6.94 0.79 9.92
CA ASP A 113 8.06 1.29 10.74
C ASP A 113 9.34 0.48 10.52
N VAL A 114 9.21 -0.84 10.34
CA VAL A 114 10.36 -1.72 10.07
C VAL A 114 10.96 -1.42 8.70
N ILE A 115 10.15 -1.16 7.68
CA ILE A 115 10.63 -0.73 6.35
C ILE A 115 11.48 0.54 6.47
N HIS A 116 11.03 1.54 7.25
CA HIS A 116 11.80 2.76 7.47
C HIS A 116 13.14 2.49 8.14
N GLN A 117 13.16 1.67 9.20
CA GLN A 117 14.39 1.32 9.92
C GLN A 117 15.40 0.59 9.04
N ILE A 118 14.93 -0.34 8.20
CA ILE A 118 15.77 -1.04 7.23
C ILE A 118 16.34 -0.05 6.23
N LEU A 119 15.51 0.77 5.59
CA LEU A 119 15.96 1.71 4.56
C LEU A 119 16.97 2.74 5.10
N GLN A 120 16.76 3.26 6.31
CA GLN A 120 17.73 4.15 6.98
C GLN A 120 19.07 3.45 7.22
N SER A 121 19.05 2.17 7.64
CA SER A 121 20.27 1.42 7.92
C SER A 121 21.01 1.01 6.64
N VAL A 122 20.27 0.70 5.57
CA VAL A 122 20.79 0.43 4.22
C VAL A 122 21.50 1.67 3.68
N GLU A 123 20.85 2.83 3.78
CA GLU A 123 21.40 4.12 3.39
C GLU A 123 22.66 4.47 4.20
N ALA A 124 22.63 4.28 5.52
CA ALA A 124 23.76 4.54 6.41
C ALA A 124 24.99 3.67 6.12
N LEU A 125 24.80 2.48 5.53
CA LEU A 125 25.89 1.62 5.06
C LEU A 125 26.35 1.94 3.62
N GLY A 126 25.76 2.94 2.97
CA GLY A 126 26.10 3.35 1.61
C GLY A 126 25.53 2.43 0.53
N PHE A 127 24.52 1.62 0.85
CA PHE A 127 23.82 0.79 -0.14
C PHE A 127 22.59 1.50 -0.68
N SER A 128 22.26 1.22 -1.95
CA SER A 128 21.02 1.69 -2.59
C SER A 128 19.83 0.90 -2.06
N ALA A 129 18.69 1.58 -1.89
CA ALA A 129 17.40 0.94 -1.61
C ALA A 129 16.99 -0.07 -2.71
N GLN A 130 17.54 0.04 -3.92
CA GLN A 130 17.33 -0.92 -5.02
C GLN A 130 17.76 -2.35 -4.68
N ASN A 131 18.62 -2.53 -3.68
CA ASN A 131 19.11 -3.83 -3.26
C ASN A 131 18.16 -4.58 -2.32
N VAL A 132 17.05 -3.96 -1.89
CA VAL A 132 16.14 -4.54 -0.90
C VAL A 132 14.72 -4.59 -1.45
N VAL A 133 14.10 -5.75 -1.30
CA VAL A 133 12.69 -6.00 -1.59
C VAL A 133 11.97 -6.37 -0.29
N PHE A 134 10.69 -6.03 -0.18
CA PHE A 134 9.89 -6.34 1.01
C PHE A 134 8.72 -7.26 0.64
N GLY A 135 8.57 -8.36 1.38
CA GLY A 135 7.39 -9.20 1.37
C GLY A 135 6.57 -8.95 2.63
N MET A 136 5.26 -8.73 2.50
CA MET A 136 4.39 -8.50 3.66
C MET A 136 3.13 -9.36 3.56
N GLY A 137 3.02 -10.35 4.45
CA GLY A 137 1.88 -11.26 4.54
C GLY A 137 0.78 -10.72 5.45
N GLY A 138 0.65 -11.32 6.64
CA GLY A 138 -0.40 -10.98 7.60
C GLY A 138 -0.41 -9.51 8.03
N GLY A 139 0.74 -8.83 8.02
CA GLY A 139 0.83 -7.39 8.27
C GLY A 139 0.01 -6.56 7.27
N LEU A 140 0.00 -6.94 5.99
CA LEU A 140 -0.67 -6.21 4.92
C LEU A 140 -2.15 -6.57 4.85
N LEU A 141 -2.46 -7.86 4.99
CA LEU A 141 -3.79 -8.38 4.65
C LEU A 141 -4.67 -8.69 5.87
N GLN A 142 -4.10 -8.85 7.07
CA GLN A 142 -4.82 -9.34 8.25
C GLN A 142 -4.71 -8.42 9.47
N LYS A 143 -3.63 -7.65 9.62
CA LYS A 143 -3.44 -6.68 10.72
C LYS A 143 -4.08 -5.32 10.44
N VAL A 144 -5.16 -5.32 9.64
CA VAL A 144 -6.02 -4.17 9.38
C VAL A 144 -7.42 -4.48 9.89
N ASN A 145 -8.11 -3.49 10.44
CA ASN A 145 -9.48 -3.64 10.91
C ASN A 145 -10.32 -2.42 10.54
N ARG A 146 -11.64 -2.48 10.82
CA ARG A 146 -12.59 -1.40 10.51
C ARG A 146 -12.14 -0.04 11.07
N ASP A 147 -11.52 -0.04 12.25
CA ASP A 147 -11.08 1.18 12.93
C ASP A 147 -9.79 1.77 12.36
N THR A 148 -8.98 0.99 11.64
CA THR A 148 -7.76 1.47 10.95
C THR A 148 -8.04 2.70 10.08
N MET A 149 -9.19 2.71 9.39
CA MET A 149 -9.66 3.86 8.59
C MET A 149 -10.91 4.54 9.20
N SER A 150 -11.27 4.19 10.43
CA SER A 150 -12.52 4.65 11.09
C SER A 150 -13.79 4.45 10.25
N PHE A 151 -13.87 3.37 9.47
CA PHE A 151 -14.98 3.14 8.54
C PHE A 151 -16.29 2.89 9.31
N ALA A 152 -17.35 3.62 8.96
CA ALA A 152 -18.56 3.63 9.78
C ALA A 152 -19.82 4.04 8.99
N THR A 153 -20.93 3.34 9.25
CA THR A 153 -22.26 3.72 8.76
C THR A 153 -23.07 4.39 9.87
N LYS A 154 -23.78 5.48 9.54
CA LYS A 154 -24.63 6.24 10.47
C LYS A 154 -25.91 6.69 9.76
N LEU A 155 -27.04 6.62 10.46
CA LEU A 155 -28.27 7.24 10.02
C LEU A 155 -28.13 8.76 10.14
N SER A 156 -28.29 9.47 9.03
CA SER A 156 -28.12 10.92 8.98
C SER A 156 -29.43 11.68 8.74
N MET A 157 -30.49 11.02 8.29
CA MET A 157 -31.80 11.63 8.01
C MET A 157 -32.93 10.61 8.22
N ILE A 158 -34.08 11.06 8.72
CA ILE A 158 -35.30 10.26 8.82
C ILE A 158 -36.48 11.03 8.25
N GLU A 159 -37.44 10.31 7.67
CA GLU A 159 -38.76 10.83 7.33
C GLU A 159 -39.80 10.15 8.24
N SER A 160 -40.63 10.94 8.91
CA SER A 160 -41.71 10.41 9.75
C SER A 160 -42.87 9.89 8.90
N LYS A 161 -43.78 9.11 9.51
CA LYS A 161 -45.03 8.68 8.84
C LYS A 161 -45.91 9.84 8.36
N SER A 162 -45.75 11.03 8.94
CA SER A 162 -46.48 12.25 8.54
C SER A 162 -45.75 13.06 7.47
N GLY A 163 -44.66 12.53 6.88
CA GLY A 163 -43.85 13.18 5.86
C GLY A 163 -42.86 14.23 6.39
N VAL A 164 -42.64 14.30 7.71
CA VAL A 164 -41.70 15.27 8.28
C VAL A 164 -40.29 14.72 8.19
N ILE A 165 -39.45 15.38 7.40
CA ILE A 165 -38.02 15.07 7.26
C ILE A 165 -37.23 15.74 8.37
N ARG A 166 -36.34 15.00 9.02
CA ARG A 166 -35.45 15.51 10.07
C ARG A 166 -34.04 14.96 9.91
N ASN A 167 -33.05 15.84 10.00
CA ASN A 167 -31.66 15.44 10.11
C ASN A 167 -31.38 14.81 11.48
N ILE A 168 -30.58 13.75 11.48
CA ILE A 168 -30.14 13.04 12.69
C ILE A 168 -28.62 13.02 12.72
N MET A 169 -28.05 13.18 13.92
CA MET A 169 -26.62 13.02 14.15
C MET A 169 -26.34 12.54 15.56
N LYS A 170 -25.19 11.88 15.73
CA LYS A 170 -24.58 11.60 17.03
C LYS A 170 -23.46 12.61 17.29
N LYS A 171 -23.46 13.23 18.46
CA LYS A 171 -22.44 14.19 18.92
C LYS A 171 -22.10 13.93 20.39
N PRO A 172 -21.29 12.89 20.69
CA PRO A 172 -20.96 12.56 22.08
C PRO A 172 -20.00 13.61 22.65
N LYS A 173 -20.31 14.14 23.84
CA LYS A 173 -19.52 15.22 24.47
C LYS A 173 -18.09 14.80 24.83
N THR A 174 -17.88 13.52 25.09
CA THR A 174 -16.60 12.95 25.55
C THR A 174 -15.70 12.47 24.41
N ASP A 175 -16.15 12.53 23.15
CA ASP A 175 -15.39 12.04 21.99
C ASP A 175 -15.80 12.79 20.71
N SER A 176 -15.21 13.97 20.50
CA SER A 176 -15.52 14.85 19.36
C SER A 176 -15.21 14.22 17.99
N GLY A 177 -14.33 13.21 17.96
CA GLY A 177 -13.99 12.45 16.75
C GLY A 177 -15.09 11.49 16.30
N LYS A 178 -16.04 11.12 17.19
CA LYS A 178 -17.19 10.25 16.86
C LYS A 178 -18.44 11.02 16.42
N PHE A 179 -18.25 12.24 15.92
CA PHE A 179 -19.33 13.02 15.33
C PHE A 179 -19.78 12.41 13.98
N SER A 180 -21.09 12.33 13.76
CA SER A 180 -21.65 11.94 12.45
C SER A 180 -22.29 13.14 11.76
N LEU A 181 -22.11 13.27 10.44
CA LEU A 181 -22.74 14.35 9.68
C LEU A 181 -24.28 14.21 9.66
N PRO A 182 -25.04 15.31 9.81
CA PRO A 182 -26.50 15.35 9.70
C PRO A 182 -26.98 15.59 8.26
N GLY A 183 -28.03 14.88 7.83
CA GLY A 183 -28.74 15.09 6.56
C GLY A 183 -28.29 14.19 5.40
N ALA A 184 -28.76 14.51 4.20
CA ALA A 184 -28.28 13.92 2.94
C ALA A 184 -27.13 14.77 2.38
N PHE A 185 -26.22 14.17 1.60
CA PHE A 185 -25.00 14.81 1.15
C PHE A 185 -24.78 14.71 -0.37
N LYS A 186 -23.98 15.64 -0.88
CA LYS A 186 -23.27 15.56 -2.15
C LYS A 186 -21.79 15.83 -1.94
N VAL A 187 -20.95 15.39 -2.88
CA VAL A 187 -19.51 15.62 -2.81
C VAL A 187 -19.04 16.17 -4.15
N TYR A 188 -18.32 17.29 -4.12
CA TYR A 188 -17.73 17.90 -5.32
C TYR A 188 -16.21 17.95 -5.18
N LEU A 189 -15.51 17.99 -6.30
CA LEU A 189 -14.09 18.35 -6.31
C LEU A 189 -13.97 19.88 -6.36
N GLU A 190 -13.28 20.45 -5.38
CA GLU A 190 -12.98 21.88 -5.32
C GLU A 190 -11.49 22.10 -5.17
N LYS A 191 -11.01 23.24 -5.66
CA LYS A 191 -9.63 23.65 -5.42
C LYS A 191 -9.50 24.27 -4.04
N ASP A 192 -8.50 23.83 -3.29
CA ASP A 192 -8.09 24.50 -2.06
C ASP A 192 -7.35 25.81 -2.35
N GLU A 193 -6.88 26.48 -1.30
CA GLU A 193 -6.12 27.75 -1.40
C GLU A 193 -4.82 27.64 -2.22
N ASN A 194 -4.28 26.43 -2.37
CA ASN A 194 -3.08 26.13 -3.15
C ASN A 194 -3.42 25.65 -4.57
N GLY A 195 -4.70 25.61 -4.93
CA GLY A 195 -5.17 25.16 -6.24
C GLY A 195 -5.27 23.64 -6.39
N LEU A 196 -5.11 22.87 -5.31
CA LEU A 196 -5.19 21.40 -5.32
C LEU A 196 -6.63 20.93 -5.19
N GLU A 197 -7.03 19.93 -5.98
CA GLU A 197 -8.39 19.40 -5.97
C GLU A 197 -8.66 18.50 -4.75
N ILE A 198 -9.65 18.85 -3.95
CA ILE A 198 -10.08 18.12 -2.76
C ILE A 198 -11.57 17.73 -2.87
N PRO A 199 -11.95 16.52 -2.39
CA PRO A 199 -13.36 16.16 -2.28
C PRO A 199 -13.99 16.89 -1.08
N LYS A 200 -15.00 17.71 -1.34
CA LYS A 200 -15.68 18.51 -0.32
C LYS A 200 -17.16 18.18 -0.23
N VAL A 201 -17.63 18.01 1.01
CA VAL A 201 -18.97 17.53 1.35
C VAL A 201 -19.93 18.70 1.57
N TYR A 202 -21.09 18.61 0.93
CA TYR A 202 -22.17 19.61 0.96
C TYR A 202 -23.50 18.96 1.39
N PRO A 203 -24.43 19.71 2.03
CA PRO A 203 -25.81 19.26 2.14
C PRO A 203 -26.39 18.98 0.75
N ARG A 204 -27.21 17.95 0.61
CA ARG A 204 -27.78 17.57 -0.70
C ARG A 204 -28.52 18.74 -1.37
N ASP A 205 -29.24 19.51 -0.57
CA ASP A 205 -30.12 20.57 -1.05
C ASP A 205 -29.41 21.96 -1.08
N SER A 206 -28.10 22.02 -0.79
CA SER A 206 -27.33 23.26 -0.91
C SER A 206 -26.84 23.48 -2.34
N ILE A 207 -26.93 24.72 -2.80
CA ILE A 207 -26.33 25.17 -4.05
C ILE A 207 -24.89 25.59 -3.72
N SER A 208 -23.88 24.87 -4.22
CA SER A 208 -22.51 25.39 -4.14
C SER A 208 -22.44 26.67 -4.97
N ALA A 209 -21.85 27.74 -4.42
CA ALA A 209 -21.73 29.02 -5.11
C ALA A 209 -20.98 28.90 -6.46
N ASP A 210 -20.12 27.89 -6.58
CA ASP A 210 -19.39 27.56 -7.82
C ASP A 210 -20.15 26.57 -8.72
N HIS A 211 -21.20 25.90 -8.22
CA HIS A 211 -21.95 24.85 -8.91
C HIS A 211 -23.48 25.04 -8.74
N PRO A 212 -24.08 26.02 -9.45
CA PRO A 212 -25.52 26.24 -9.39
C PRO A 212 -26.33 25.08 -9.99
N GLU A 213 -27.20 24.45 -9.20
CA GLU A 213 -28.26 23.60 -9.72
C GLU A 213 -29.31 24.44 -10.46
N LYS A 214 -29.73 23.99 -11.64
CA LYS A 214 -30.92 24.56 -12.28
C LYS A 214 -32.14 24.05 -11.51
N ASN A 215 -32.87 24.98 -10.88
CA ASN A 215 -34.17 24.74 -10.25
C ASN A 215 -35.05 23.78 -11.07
N SER A 216 -35.29 22.57 -10.56
CA SER A 216 -36.47 21.80 -10.95
C SER A 216 -36.90 20.85 -9.84
N SER A 217 -38.05 21.18 -9.27
CA SER A 217 -38.90 20.24 -8.55
C SER A 217 -39.05 18.94 -9.35
N HIS A 218 -38.75 17.80 -8.72
CA HIS A 218 -39.10 16.44 -9.19
C HIS A 218 -38.48 15.95 -10.51
N SER A 219 -37.37 16.53 -10.98
CA SER A 219 -36.61 15.98 -12.10
C SER A 219 -35.26 15.46 -11.61
N GLN A 220 -34.97 14.17 -11.87
CA GLN A 220 -33.63 13.57 -11.82
C GLN A 220 -32.70 14.25 -12.84
N THR A 221 -32.40 15.54 -12.66
CA THR A 221 -31.27 16.15 -13.35
C THR A 221 -30.03 15.62 -12.66
N THR A 222 -29.26 14.82 -13.39
CA THR A 222 -27.98 14.31 -12.92
C THR A 222 -27.07 15.50 -12.67
N ASP A 223 -26.84 15.79 -11.39
CA ASP A 223 -25.81 16.72 -10.97
C ASP A 223 -24.45 16.18 -11.42
N SER A 224 -24.07 16.53 -12.64
CA SER A 224 -22.91 15.99 -13.36
C SER A 224 -21.58 16.23 -12.65
N LYS A 225 -21.55 17.08 -11.62
CA LYS A 225 -20.34 17.39 -10.85
C LYS A 225 -20.26 16.63 -9.52
N ASN A 226 -21.36 16.06 -9.03
CA ASN A 226 -21.34 15.25 -7.83
C ASN A 226 -20.56 13.97 -8.08
N ILE A 227 -19.49 13.73 -7.31
CA ILE A 227 -18.65 12.53 -7.47
C ILE A 227 -19.28 11.27 -6.87
N LEU A 228 -20.37 11.41 -6.09
CA LEU A 228 -21.16 10.27 -5.65
C LEU A 228 -22.07 9.79 -6.79
N ARG A 229 -21.83 8.56 -7.24
CA ARG A 229 -22.64 7.90 -8.28
C ARG A 229 -23.69 6.99 -7.64
N ILE A 230 -24.93 7.05 -8.14
CA ILE A 230 -25.96 6.06 -7.80
C ILE A 230 -25.55 4.74 -8.44
N VAL A 231 -25.29 3.72 -7.61
CA VAL A 231 -24.93 2.36 -8.08
C VAL A 231 -26.00 1.31 -7.81
N TYR A 232 -26.97 1.66 -6.96
CA TYR A 232 -28.09 0.82 -6.56
C TYR A 232 -29.29 1.70 -6.25
N ASP A 233 -30.42 1.46 -6.90
CA ASP A 233 -31.70 2.13 -6.68
C ASP A 233 -32.82 1.09 -6.84
N ASN A 234 -33.29 0.55 -5.71
CA ASN A 234 -34.24 -0.57 -5.66
C ASN A 234 -33.81 -1.79 -6.51
N GLY A 235 -32.51 -1.92 -6.74
CA GLY A 235 -31.87 -2.89 -7.63
C GLY A 235 -30.55 -2.30 -8.16
N PRO A 236 -29.64 -3.13 -8.70
CA PRO A 236 -28.46 -2.60 -9.39
C PRO A 236 -28.91 -1.70 -10.55
N VAL A 237 -28.28 -0.52 -10.68
CA VAL A 237 -28.57 0.37 -11.80
C VAL A 237 -28.12 -0.30 -13.10
N PRO A 238 -28.99 -0.40 -14.13
CA PRO A 238 -28.62 -1.03 -15.40
C PRO A 238 -27.51 -0.24 -16.11
N ASP A 239 -26.73 -0.92 -16.93
CA ASP A 239 -25.69 -0.32 -17.78
C ASP A 239 -24.56 0.42 -17.06
N ILE A 240 -24.37 0.21 -15.74
CA ILE A 240 -23.16 0.68 -15.06
C ILE A 240 -21.94 -0.04 -15.60
N VAL A 241 -21.05 0.75 -16.20
CA VAL A 241 -19.68 0.34 -16.50
C VAL A 241 -18.82 0.60 -15.25
N TRP A 242 -18.23 -0.48 -14.74
CA TRP A 242 -17.23 -0.41 -13.69
C TRP A 242 -15.85 -0.19 -14.31
N ASP A 243 -15.04 0.62 -13.64
CA ASP A 243 -13.65 0.79 -14.03
C ASP A 243 -12.92 -0.55 -13.89
N ASP A 244 -12.07 -0.87 -14.86
CA ASP A 244 -11.12 -1.97 -14.71
C ASP A 244 -10.02 -1.63 -13.70
N PHE A 245 -9.22 -2.63 -13.33
CA PHE A 245 -8.17 -2.45 -12.33
C PHE A 245 -7.08 -1.48 -12.78
N ASP A 246 -6.81 -1.36 -14.08
CA ASP A 246 -5.76 -0.48 -14.57
C ASP A 246 -6.21 0.99 -14.52
N THR A 247 -7.47 1.26 -14.87
CA THR A 247 -8.13 2.55 -14.69
C THR A 247 -8.16 2.94 -13.21
N ILE A 248 -8.48 2.00 -12.31
CA ILE A 248 -8.46 2.24 -10.86
C ILE A 248 -7.05 2.60 -10.38
N LYS A 249 -6.02 1.84 -10.79
CA LYS A 249 -4.62 2.11 -10.40
C LYS A 249 -4.15 3.47 -10.89
N GLN A 250 -4.33 3.78 -12.17
CA GLN A 250 -3.92 5.06 -12.75
C GLN A 250 -4.62 6.23 -12.03
N ARG A 251 -5.91 6.09 -11.70
CA ARG A 251 -6.63 7.09 -10.92
C ARG A 251 -6.04 7.27 -9.52
N ILE A 252 -5.70 6.18 -8.83
CA ILE A 252 -5.09 6.24 -7.48
C ILE A 252 -3.71 6.90 -7.56
N GLU A 253 -2.87 6.51 -8.52
CA GLU A 253 -1.53 7.10 -8.71
C GLU A 253 -1.60 8.61 -8.93
N ASN A 254 -2.49 9.05 -9.83
CA ASN A 254 -2.71 10.46 -10.10
C ASN A 254 -3.21 11.20 -8.85
N GLN A 255 -4.26 10.68 -8.20
CA GLN A 255 -4.88 11.34 -7.04
C GLN A 255 -3.97 11.36 -5.81
N TRP A 256 -3.16 10.33 -5.60
CA TRP A 256 -2.23 10.27 -4.47
C TRP A 256 -1.13 11.32 -4.60
N ALA A 257 -0.64 11.55 -5.81
CA ALA A 257 0.38 12.55 -6.08
C ALA A 257 -0.17 13.99 -6.11
N SER A 258 -1.45 14.18 -6.45
CA SER A 258 -2.02 15.50 -6.72
C SER A 258 -2.86 16.10 -5.58
N ARG A 259 -3.09 15.35 -4.50
CA ARG A 259 -3.94 15.80 -3.38
C ARG A 259 -3.12 16.18 -2.15
N PRO A 260 -3.59 17.15 -1.35
CA PRO A 260 -2.94 17.46 -0.09
C PRO A 260 -3.14 16.32 0.92
N ALA A 261 -2.16 16.13 1.81
CA ALA A 261 -2.25 15.13 2.88
C ALA A 261 -3.38 15.43 3.89
N PHE A 262 -3.69 16.72 4.07
CA PHE A 262 -4.75 17.21 4.95
C PHE A 262 -5.56 18.30 4.25
N ALA A 263 -6.89 18.26 4.40
CA ALA A 263 -7.78 19.25 3.81
C ALA A 263 -9.04 19.49 4.66
N LYS A 264 -9.61 20.70 4.57
CA LYS A 264 -10.93 21.00 5.11
C LYS A 264 -11.99 20.48 4.13
N VAL A 265 -12.46 19.26 4.37
CA VAL A 265 -13.39 18.54 3.49
C VAL A 265 -14.88 18.82 3.75
N LEU A 266 -15.21 19.66 4.74
CA LEU A 266 -16.59 20.05 5.04
C LEU A 266 -16.84 21.48 4.59
N SER A 267 -17.97 21.67 3.90
CA SER A 267 -18.52 23.00 3.60
C SER A 267 -18.96 23.74 4.88
N ASP A 268 -19.08 25.06 4.78
CA ASP A 268 -19.49 25.89 5.92
C ASP A 268 -20.95 25.63 6.33
N GLU A 269 -21.78 25.20 5.39
CA GLU A 269 -23.15 24.74 5.61
C GLU A 269 -23.18 23.47 6.45
N ILE A 270 -22.34 22.47 6.14
CA ILE A 270 -22.22 21.27 6.98
C ILE A 270 -21.70 21.63 8.36
N GLU A 271 -20.69 22.51 8.46
CA GLU A 271 -20.16 22.95 9.76
C GLU A 271 -21.22 23.70 10.58
N THR A 272 -22.11 24.45 9.93
CA THR A 272 -23.25 25.10 10.59
C THR A 272 -24.27 24.08 11.08
N LEU A 273 -24.64 23.10 10.25
CA LEU A 273 -25.54 22.00 10.65
C LEU A 273 -24.96 21.13 11.78
N ARG A 274 -23.64 21.10 11.93
CA ARG A 274 -22.93 20.38 12.98
C ARG A 274 -22.96 21.07 14.35
N ARG A 275 -23.17 22.39 14.40
CA ARG A 275 -23.16 23.15 15.66
C ARG A 275 -24.39 22.82 16.50
#